data_AF-A0A2G9UI16-F1
#
_entry.id   AF-A0A2G9UI16-F1
#
_cell.length_a   1.000
_cell.length_b   1.000
_cell.length_c   1.000
_cell.angle_alpha   90.00
_cell.angle_beta   90.00
_cell.angle_gamma   90.00
#
_symmetry.space_group_name_H-M   'P 1'
#
loop_
_entity.id
_entity.type
_entity.pdbx_description
1 polymer ?
#
loop_
_entity_poly.entity_id
_entity_poly.type
_entity_poly.pdbx_seq_one_letter_code
_entity_poly.pdbx_strand_id
1 'polypeptide(L)'
;MQIGTAAHELGHALGFFHTHSRHDRDQFITVDKENIKASENRGPDLHIEKLERNSTSDACKGKNTPCQNNGFAHPRDCSKCICPSGYGGQYCEKRPPGCGAELEATSQWKPLVDDLGDRKAGLTPREDFMKCNYWIKAPAGKKIEVKFVDFPDGIAVDGCTYAGVEIKTHPDQRRTGYRFCSKEDANTVLKSTSNLVPVITYNRIYATVTKLEYRYV
;
A
#
# COMPACT_ATOMS: atom_id res chain seq x y z
N MET A 1 -14.14 -18.67 -18.31
CA MET A 1 -13.22 -17.77 -17.58
C MET A 1 -11.81 -18.31 -17.76
N GLN A 2 -10.92 -17.57 -18.43
CA GLN A 2 -9.53 -18.01 -18.59
C GLN A 2 -8.80 -17.94 -17.25
N ILE A 3 -7.89 -18.89 -17.01
CA ILE A 3 -7.04 -18.94 -15.81
C ILE A 3 -6.28 -17.61 -15.64
N GLY A 4 -5.82 -17.01 -16.74
CA GLY A 4 -5.14 -15.71 -16.73
C GLY A 4 -6.04 -14.57 -16.22
N THR A 5 -7.30 -14.52 -16.65
CA THR A 5 -8.28 -13.53 -16.15
C THR A 5 -8.57 -13.74 -14.67
N ALA A 6 -8.82 -14.98 -14.24
CA ALA A 6 -9.05 -15.26 -12.82
C ALA A 6 -7.82 -14.88 -11.96
N ALA A 7 -6.60 -15.16 -12.43
CA ALA A 7 -5.37 -14.76 -11.75
C ALA A 7 -5.17 -13.23 -11.74
N HIS A 8 -5.57 -12.53 -12.80
CA HIS A 8 -5.53 -11.06 -12.90
C HIS A 8 -6.47 -10.42 -11.86
N GLU A 9 -7.72 -10.88 -11.80
CA GLU A 9 -8.71 -10.36 -10.84
C GLU A 9 -8.38 -10.76 -9.39
N LEU A 10 -7.88 -11.99 -9.16
CA LEU A 10 -7.32 -12.37 -7.85
C LEU A 10 -6.13 -11.49 -7.48
N GLY A 11 -5.31 -11.10 -8.45
CA GLY A 11 -4.23 -10.14 -8.27
C GLY A 11 -4.74 -8.80 -7.76
N HIS A 12 -5.78 -8.24 -8.40
CA HIS A 12 -6.44 -7.02 -7.94
C HIS A 12 -7.03 -7.14 -6.53
N ALA A 13 -7.67 -8.27 -6.21
CA ALA A 13 -8.18 -8.55 -4.87
C ALA A 13 -7.07 -8.62 -3.80
N LEU A 14 -5.89 -9.13 -4.16
CA LEU A 14 -4.68 -9.13 -3.33
C LEU A 14 -3.96 -7.77 -3.31
N GLY A 15 -4.52 -6.76 -3.98
CA GLY A 15 -4.02 -5.40 -4.02
C GLY A 15 -2.88 -5.16 -5.01
N PHE A 16 -2.66 -6.07 -5.97
CA PHE A 16 -1.80 -5.78 -7.12
C PHE A 16 -2.54 -4.85 -8.08
N PHE A 17 -2.04 -3.62 -8.19
CA PHE A 17 -2.44 -2.73 -9.28
C PHE A 17 -1.56 -2.99 -10.50
N HIS A 18 -2.02 -2.57 -11.68
CA HIS A 18 -1.21 -2.62 -12.89
C HIS A 18 0.09 -1.86 -12.66
N THR A 19 1.19 -2.59 -12.47
CA THR A 19 2.50 -2.02 -12.13
C THR A 19 3.03 -1.16 -13.27
N HIS A 20 2.55 -1.39 -14.49
CA HIS A 20 2.82 -0.55 -15.64
C HIS A 20 2.23 0.86 -15.52
N SER A 21 1.30 1.13 -14.60
CA SER A 21 0.66 2.45 -14.43
C SER A 21 1.26 3.27 -13.29
N ARG A 22 2.33 2.79 -12.64
CA ARG A 22 2.98 3.57 -11.57
C ARG A 22 3.63 4.83 -12.15
N HIS A 23 3.59 5.94 -11.43
CA HIS A 23 4.24 7.19 -11.84
C HIS A 23 5.76 7.06 -12.02
N ASP A 24 6.39 6.16 -11.27
CA ASP A 24 7.83 5.88 -11.34
C ASP A 24 8.18 4.77 -12.35
N ARG A 25 7.20 4.24 -13.10
CA ARG A 25 7.38 3.12 -14.03
C ARG A 25 8.49 3.36 -15.04
N ASP A 26 8.59 4.56 -15.60
CA ASP A 26 9.63 4.91 -16.58
C ASP A 26 11.04 4.96 -15.98
N GLN A 27 11.15 4.96 -14.64
CA GLN A 27 12.44 4.77 -13.95
C GLN A 27 12.86 3.30 -13.87
N PHE A 28 11.99 2.34 -14.19
CA PHE A 28 12.28 0.90 -14.03
C PHE A 28 12.06 0.09 -15.30
N ILE A 29 11.21 0.55 -16.21
CA ILE A 29 10.84 -0.12 -17.45
C ILE A 29 11.16 0.81 -18.62
N THR A 30 11.95 0.32 -19.58
CA THR A 30 12.16 0.98 -20.86
C THR A 30 11.34 0.25 -21.90
N VAL A 31 10.38 0.94 -22.51
CA VAL A 31 9.58 0.38 -23.59
C VAL A 31 10.40 0.45 -24.87
N ASP A 32 10.83 -0.70 -25.36
CA ASP A 32 11.42 -0.81 -26.69
C ASP A 32 10.31 -0.66 -27.74
N LYS A 33 10.24 0.53 -28.32
CA LYS A 33 9.20 0.89 -29.28
C LYS A 33 9.38 0.22 -30.64
N GLU A 34 10.57 -0.29 -30.95
CA GLU A 34 10.85 -0.94 -32.24
C GLU A 34 10.18 -2.31 -32.35
N ASN A 35 9.92 -2.95 -31.20
CA ASN A 35 9.20 -4.22 -31.12
C ASN A 35 7.68 -4.07 -31.09
N ILE A 36 7.15 -2.84 -31.08
CA ILE A 36 5.72 -2.57 -31.12
C ILE A 36 5.26 -2.56 -32.57
N LYS A 37 4.67 -3.66 -33.04
CA LYS A 37 4.00 -3.70 -34.34
C LYS A 37 2.86 -2.67 -34.33
N ALA A 38 2.85 -1.76 -35.29
CA ALA A 38 1.68 -0.95 -35.56
C ALA A 38 0.54 -1.88 -36.02
N SER A 39 -0.34 -2.23 -35.10
CA SER A 39 -1.53 -3.04 -35.35
C SER A 39 -2.73 -2.23 -34.93
N GLU A 40 -3.62 -1.98 -35.89
CA GLU A 40 -4.93 -1.38 -35.72
C GLU A 40 -5.68 -1.98 -34.51
N ASN A 41 -6.15 -1.10 -33.62
CA ASN A 41 -7.30 -1.27 -32.74
C ASN A 41 -7.47 -2.61 -31.97
N ARG A 42 -6.39 -3.18 -31.44
CA ARG A 42 -6.46 -4.07 -30.26
C ARG A 42 -5.36 -3.67 -29.30
N GLY A 43 -5.75 -3.34 -28.06
CA GLY A 43 -4.83 -2.89 -27.01
C GLY A 43 -3.65 -3.84 -26.81
N PRO A 44 -2.49 -3.35 -26.37
CA PRO A 44 -1.26 -4.13 -26.38
C PRO A 44 -1.32 -5.20 -25.30
N ASP A 45 -1.68 -6.41 -25.69
CA ASP A 45 -1.45 -7.61 -24.90
C ASP A 45 0.04 -7.94 -25.00
N LEU A 46 0.85 -7.22 -24.21
CA LEU A 46 2.28 -7.44 -24.10
C LEU A 46 2.50 -8.84 -23.52
N HIS A 47 2.78 -9.80 -24.40
CA HIS A 47 3.38 -11.08 -24.01
C HIS A 47 4.77 -10.79 -23.45
N ILE A 48 4.85 -10.59 -22.13
CA ILE A 48 6.13 -10.50 -21.44
C ILE A 48 6.66 -11.93 -21.32
N GLU A 49 7.43 -12.36 -22.31
CA GLU A 49 8.26 -13.56 -22.19
C GLU A 49 9.34 -13.28 -21.13
N LYS A 50 9.15 -13.90 -19.95
CA LYS A 50 10.13 -14.02 -18.86
C LYS A 50 10.74 -12.70 -18.36
N LEU A 51 10.04 -12.06 -17.43
CA LEU A 51 10.75 -11.31 -16.37
C LEU A 51 11.27 -12.34 -15.36
N GLU A 52 12.56 -12.68 -15.45
CA GLU A 52 13.24 -13.36 -14.35
C GLU A 52 13.22 -12.44 -13.13
N ARG A 53 12.38 -12.80 -12.14
CA ARG A 53 12.28 -12.10 -10.86
C ARG A 53 13.51 -12.39 -9.99
N ASN A 54 14.65 -11.83 -10.36
CA ASN A 54 15.76 -11.73 -9.43
C ASN A 54 15.63 -10.41 -8.68
N SER A 55 15.03 -10.48 -7.48
CA SER A 55 14.81 -9.33 -6.59
C SER A 55 16.12 -8.74 -6.01
N THR A 56 17.27 -9.23 -6.45
CA THR A 56 18.58 -8.63 -6.24
C THR A 56 19.12 -8.26 -7.61
N SER A 57 19.16 -6.98 -7.95
CA SER A 57 19.95 -6.59 -9.12
C SER A 57 21.40 -7.00 -8.86
N ASP A 58 22.00 -7.71 -9.79
CA ASP A 58 23.43 -8.03 -9.73
C ASP A 58 24.29 -6.76 -9.54
N ALA A 59 23.76 -5.60 -9.94
CA ALA A 59 24.34 -4.27 -9.77
C ALA A 59 24.59 -3.85 -8.31
N CYS A 60 23.87 -4.40 -7.34
CA CYS A 60 24.08 -4.10 -5.91
C CYS A 60 24.71 -5.26 -5.12
N LYS A 61 25.19 -6.32 -5.81
CA LYS A 61 25.92 -7.41 -5.15
C LYS A 61 27.14 -6.86 -4.39
N GLY A 62 27.23 -7.20 -3.10
CA GLY A 62 28.33 -6.78 -2.21
C GLY A 62 28.13 -5.43 -1.51
N LYS A 63 27.06 -4.68 -1.82
CA LYS A 63 26.71 -3.47 -1.06
C LYS A 63 25.65 -3.79 0.00
N ASN A 64 25.99 -3.54 1.26
CA ASN A 64 25.06 -3.73 2.37
C ASN A 64 24.38 -2.38 2.71
N THR A 65 23.31 -2.07 2.00
CA THR A 65 22.47 -0.90 2.30
C THR A 65 21.59 -1.22 3.51
N PRO A 66 21.62 -0.44 4.61
CA PRO A 66 20.93 -0.77 5.85
C PRO A 66 19.43 -0.47 5.80
N CYS A 67 18.70 -1.08 4.86
CA CYS A 67 17.26 -0.89 4.72
C CYS A 67 16.51 -1.49 5.92
N GLN A 68 15.64 -0.69 6.54
CA GLN A 68 14.78 -1.09 7.64
C GLN A 68 13.40 -1.51 7.13
N ASN A 69 12.57 -2.05 8.03
CA ASN A 69 11.15 -2.34 7.77
C ASN A 69 10.89 -3.15 6.48
N ASN A 70 11.75 -4.15 6.21
CA ASN A 70 11.72 -4.98 4.99
C ASN A 70 11.89 -4.20 3.66
N GLY A 71 12.45 -2.99 3.69
CA GLY A 71 12.93 -2.30 2.49
C GLY A 71 14.07 -3.07 1.82
N PHE A 72 14.29 -2.79 0.54
CA PHE A 72 15.38 -3.40 -0.24
C PHE A 72 16.18 -2.34 -0.97
N ALA A 73 17.47 -2.62 -1.22
CA ALA A 73 18.36 -1.69 -1.89
C ALA A 73 17.83 -1.33 -3.27
N HIS A 74 17.90 -0.05 -3.64
CA HIS A 74 17.41 0.41 -4.93
C HIS A 74 18.31 -0.14 -6.05
N PRO A 75 17.75 -0.82 -7.08
CA PRO A 75 18.52 -1.60 -8.06
C PRO A 75 19.61 -0.86 -8.84
N ARG A 76 19.47 0.46 -9.01
CA ARG A 76 20.42 1.34 -9.72
C ARG A 76 21.18 2.30 -8.80
N ASP A 77 20.83 2.35 -7.53
CA ASP A 77 21.39 3.27 -6.55
C ASP A 77 21.40 2.60 -5.19
N CYS A 78 22.43 1.81 -4.95
CA CYS A 78 22.54 1.02 -3.73
C CYS A 78 22.79 1.89 -2.47
N SER A 79 22.74 3.23 -2.55
CA SER A 79 22.84 4.11 -1.37
C SER A 79 21.47 4.41 -0.73
N LYS A 80 20.37 4.08 -1.42
CA LYS A 80 18.99 4.29 -0.97
C LYS A 80 18.17 3.00 -1.04
N CYS A 81 17.06 3.00 -0.31
CA CYS A 81 16.13 1.87 -0.26
C CYS A 81 14.84 2.17 -1.02
N ILE A 82 14.24 1.13 -1.57
CA ILE A 82 12.83 1.12 -1.97
C ILE A 82 12.03 0.65 -0.76
N CYS A 83 11.09 1.49 -0.33
CA CYS A 83 10.34 1.28 0.89
C CYS A 83 8.97 0.65 0.65
N PRO A 84 8.53 -0.28 1.51
CA PRO A 84 7.15 -0.74 1.48
C PRO A 84 6.17 0.41 1.75
N SER A 85 4.92 0.24 1.29
CA SER A 85 3.84 1.21 1.56
C SER A 85 3.73 1.48 3.06
N GLY A 86 3.59 2.75 3.43
CA GLY A 86 3.57 3.21 4.82
C GLY A 86 4.95 3.47 5.42
N TYR A 87 6.05 3.31 4.68
CA TYR A 87 7.42 3.62 5.11
C TYR A 87 8.12 4.58 4.13
N GLY A 88 9.03 5.41 4.65
CA GLY A 88 9.81 6.38 3.90
C GLY A 88 11.13 6.70 4.59
N GLY A 89 11.83 7.72 4.09
CA GLY A 89 13.23 7.96 4.46
C GLY A 89 14.20 7.22 3.54
N GLN A 90 15.48 7.50 3.67
CA GLN A 90 16.52 6.92 2.80
C GLN A 90 16.63 5.41 2.99
N TYR A 91 16.37 4.95 4.21
CA TYR A 91 16.49 3.57 4.65
C TYR A 91 15.17 2.99 5.15
N CYS A 92 14.03 3.60 4.80
CA CYS A 92 12.70 3.18 5.24
C CYS A 92 12.49 3.28 6.76
N GLU A 93 13.25 4.17 7.41
CA GLU A 93 13.30 4.38 8.85
C GLU A 93 12.29 5.40 9.36
N LYS A 94 11.57 6.09 8.46
CA LYS A 94 10.64 7.17 8.80
C LYS A 94 9.24 6.89 8.29
N ARG A 95 8.25 7.51 8.93
CA ARG A 95 6.91 7.65 8.36
C ARG A 95 7.00 8.49 7.07
N PRO A 96 6.27 8.13 6.00
CA PRO A 96 6.20 8.95 4.80
C PRO A 96 5.78 10.40 5.13
N PRO A 97 6.32 11.40 4.41
CA PRO A 97 5.91 12.80 4.60
C PRO A 97 4.45 13.01 4.18
N GLY A 98 3.86 14.13 4.62
CA GLY A 98 2.45 14.45 4.41
C GLY A 98 1.59 14.21 5.65
N CYS A 99 0.28 14.13 5.45
CA CYS A 99 -0.70 13.96 6.53
C CYS A 99 -0.58 12.60 7.24
N GLY A 100 -1.25 12.49 8.39
CA GLY A 100 -1.10 11.41 9.35
C GLY A 100 -0.08 11.73 10.45
N ALA A 101 0.14 10.78 11.37
CA ALA A 101 0.94 11.01 12.56
C ALA A 101 1.59 9.73 13.10
N GLU A 102 2.62 9.90 13.94
CA GLU A 102 3.10 8.83 14.81
C GLU A 102 2.26 8.83 16.10
N LEU A 103 1.73 7.67 16.45
CA LEU A 103 0.78 7.49 17.55
C LEU A 103 1.33 6.47 18.54
N GLU A 104 1.33 6.80 19.82
CA GLU A 104 1.70 5.84 20.86
C GLU A 104 0.47 5.08 21.35
N ALA A 105 0.53 3.75 21.31
CA ALA A 105 -0.49 2.85 21.84
C ALA A 105 -0.36 2.71 23.36
N THR A 106 -1.48 2.47 24.03
CA THR A 106 -1.55 2.11 25.45
C THR A 106 -2.25 0.75 25.60
N SER A 107 -2.36 0.23 26.82
CA SER A 107 -3.16 -0.98 27.09
C SER A 107 -4.68 -0.76 26.95
N GLN A 108 -5.11 0.51 26.88
CA GLN A 108 -6.50 0.90 26.67
C GLN A 108 -6.74 1.23 25.20
N TRP A 109 -7.97 1.01 24.73
CA TRP A 109 -8.37 1.38 23.38
C TRP A 109 -8.32 2.90 23.21
N LYS A 110 -7.63 3.34 22.16
CA LYS A 110 -7.57 4.74 21.73
C LYS A 110 -8.20 4.88 20.36
N PRO A 111 -9.03 5.91 20.12
CA PRO A 111 -9.61 6.15 18.81
C PRO A 111 -8.57 6.74 17.85
N LEU A 112 -8.68 6.38 16.58
CA LEU A 112 -8.06 7.05 15.44
C LEU A 112 -9.17 7.34 14.43
N VAL A 113 -9.42 8.63 14.17
CA VAL A 113 -10.36 9.10 13.17
C VAL A 113 -9.59 9.91 12.15
N ASP A 114 -9.74 9.56 10.87
CA ASP A 114 -9.14 10.28 9.76
C ASP A 114 -10.21 10.68 8.74
N ASP A 115 -10.21 11.94 8.35
CA ASP A 115 -11.13 12.54 7.39
C ASP A 115 -10.32 12.96 6.16
N LEU A 116 -10.40 12.17 5.10
CA LEU A 116 -9.51 12.26 3.95
C LEU A 116 -10.27 12.40 2.64
N GLY A 117 -9.85 13.36 1.83
CA GLY A 117 -10.36 13.64 0.49
C GLY A 117 -10.84 15.09 0.36
N ASP A 118 -11.55 15.38 -0.72
CA ASP A 118 -12.12 16.70 -0.98
C ASP A 118 -13.65 16.61 -1.00
N ARG A 119 -14.31 17.33 -0.07
CA ARG A 119 -15.78 17.41 0.01
C ARG A 119 -16.40 18.21 -1.14
N LYS A 120 -15.60 18.93 -1.92
CA LYS A 120 -16.04 19.64 -3.11
C LYS A 120 -15.88 18.80 -4.38
N ALA A 121 -15.14 17.69 -4.30
CA ALA A 121 -15.00 16.76 -5.41
C ALA A 121 -16.29 15.96 -5.63
N GLY A 122 -16.53 15.51 -6.86
CA GLY A 122 -17.60 14.57 -7.16
C GLY A 122 -17.20 13.11 -6.90
N LEU A 123 -18.03 12.19 -7.40
CA LEU A 123 -17.75 10.76 -7.38
C LEU A 123 -16.82 10.30 -8.51
N THR A 124 -16.43 11.19 -9.42
CA THR A 124 -15.44 10.89 -10.46
C THR A 124 -14.07 10.67 -9.81
N PRO A 125 -13.44 9.50 -10.00
CA PRO A 125 -12.15 9.22 -9.40
C PRO A 125 -11.06 10.08 -10.03
N ARG A 126 -10.28 10.75 -9.18
CA ARG A 126 -9.01 11.39 -9.54
C ARG A 126 -8.00 10.33 -9.96
N GLU A 127 -7.02 10.68 -10.80
CA GLU A 127 -5.94 9.75 -11.17
C GLU A 127 -5.12 9.32 -9.94
N ASP A 128 -4.74 10.29 -9.11
CA ASP A 128 -3.94 10.05 -7.91
C ASP A 128 -4.78 9.82 -6.66
N PHE A 129 -4.22 9.01 -5.76
CA PHE A 129 -4.73 8.85 -4.41
C PHE A 129 -4.14 9.90 -3.48
N MET A 130 -5.02 10.58 -2.76
CA MET A 130 -4.64 11.23 -1.50
C MET A 130 -4.41 10.12 -0.47
N LYS A 131 -3.36 10.25 0.35
CA LYS A 131 -3.03 9.27 1.39
C LYS A 131 -2.57 9.95 2.67
N CYS A 132 -3.05 9.49 3.82
CA CYS A 132 -2.44 9.81 5.11
C CYS A 132 -1.80 8.56 5.70
N ASN A 133 -0.58 8.73 6.22
CA ASN A 133 0.21 7.62 6.76
C ASN A 133 0.34 7.79 8.26
N TYR A 134 -0.13 6.81 9.03
CA TYR A 134 -0.02 6.76 10.48
C TYR A 134 0.88 5.62 10.90
N TRP A 135 1.67 5.83 11.95
CA TRP A 135 2.47 4.80 12.60
C TRP A 135 2.00 4.61 14.02
N ILE A 136 1.33 3.50 14.30
CA ILE A 136 0.98 3.12 15.66
C ILE A 136 2.17 2.38 16.26
N LYS A 137 2.75 2.92 17.31
CA LYS A 137 3.92 2.40 18.01
C LYS A 137 3.54 1.86 19.38
N ALA A 138 4.22 0.80 19.77
CA ALA A 138 4.13 0.20 21.11
C ALA A 138 5.53 -0.04 21.67
N PRO A 139 5.66 -0.20 23.00
CA PRO A 139 6.91 -0.60 23.62
C PRO A 139 7.47 -1.89 23.01
N ALA A 140 8.80 -2.04 23.05
CA ALA A 140 9.47 -3.23 22.51
C ALA A 140 8.89 -4.52 23.14
N GLY A 141 8.66 -5.54 22.30
CA GLY A 141 8.08 -6.83 22.73
C GLY A 141 6.56 -6.85 22.83
N LYS A 142 5.87 -5.70 22.78
CA LYS A 142 4.41 -5.62 22.73
C LYS A 142 3.88 -5.78 21.30
N LYS A 143 2.68 -6.33 21.18
CA LYS A 143 1.94 -6.38 19.90
C LYS A 143 0.84 -5.33 19.94
N ILE A 144 0.34 -4.94 18.78
CA ILE A 144 -0.71 -3.94 18.63
C ILE A 144 -1.96 -4.62 18.10
N GLU A 145 -3.10 -4.35 18.71
CA GLU A 145 -4.40 -4.66 18.16
C GLU A 145 -4.99 -3.39 17.55
N VAL A 146 -5.45 -3.50 16.30
CA VAL A 146 -6.17 -2.44 15.59
C VAL A 146 -7.56 -2.97 15.25
N LYS A 147 -8.59 -2.31 15.75
CA LYS A 147 -9.98 -2.59 15.48
C LYS A 147 -10.49 -1.64 14.40
N PHE A 148 -11.03 -2.21 13.33
CA PHE A 148 -11.78 -1.44 12.35
C PHE A 148 -13.17 -1.16 12.92
N VAL A 149 -13.51 0.14 13.06
CA VAL A 149 -14.75 0.56 13.74
C VAL A 149 -15.83 0.89 12.72
N ASP A 150 -15.52 1.72 11.73
CA ASP A 150 -16.52 2.24 10.81
C ASP A 150 -15.89 2.88 9.56
N PHE A 151 -16.66 2.91 8.46
CA PHE A 151 -16.33 3.59 7.21
C PHE A 151 -17.62 3.98 6.45
N PRO A 152 -17.63 5.07 5.66
CA PRO A 152 -18.82 5.52 4.94
C PRO A 152 -19.40 4.47 3.98
N ASP A 153 -20.73 4.51 3.87
CA ASP A 153 -21.50 3.64 2.98
C ASP A 153 -21.47 4.11 1.51
N GLY A 154 -21.83 3.23 0.57
CA GLY A 154 -22.02 3.54 -0.84
C GLY A 154 -20.76 3.74 -1.67
N ILE A 155 -19.58 3.47 -1.09
CA ILE A 155 -18.26 3.60 -1.74
C ILE A 155 -17.53 2.24 -1.77
N ALA A 156 -18.01 1.26 -1.01
CA ALA A 156 -17.45 -0.08 -0.95
C ALA A 156 -17.57 -0.78 -2.31
N VAL A 157 -16.42 -1.19 -2.83
CA VAL A 157 -16.28 -2.02 -4.04
C VAL A 157 -15.16 -3.02 -3.80
N ASP A 158 -15.18 -4.13 -4.53
CA ASP A 158 -14.15 -5.15 -4.43
C ASP A 158 -12.75 -4.55 -4.59
N GLY A 159 -11.86 -4.89 -3.66
CA GLY A 159 -10.48 -4.38 -3.61
C GLY A 159 -10.33 -2.94 -3.11
N CYS A 160 -11.43 -2.27 -2.72
CA CYS A 160 -11.45 -0.91 -2.18
C CYS A 160 -10.75 0.10 -3.11
N THR A 161 -11.12 0.15 -4.38
CA THR A 161 -10.36 0.90 -5.40
C THR A 161 -10.54 2.42 -5.32
N TYR A 162 -11.58 2.93 -4.67
CA TYR A 162 -11.87 4.37 -4.56
C TYR A 162 -11.36 5.03 -3.28
N ALA A 163 -11.62 4.39 -2.14
CA ALA A 163 -11.19 4.87 -0.85
C ALA A 163 -11.18 3.70 0.14
N GLY A 164 -10.41 3.83 1.20
CA GLY A 164 -10.35 2.84 2.25
C GLY A 164 -9.16 3.05 3.17
N VAL A 165 -8.91 2.04 3.99
CA VAL A 165 -7.77 1.98 4.89
C VAL A 165 -7.00 0.68 4.70
N GLU A 166 -5.68 0.75 4.61
CA GLU A 166 -4.76 -0.38 4.61
C GLU A 166 -4.05 -0.47 5.97
N ILE A 167 -4.16 -1.62 6.64
CA ILE A 167 -3.58 -1.88 7.97
C ILE A 167 -2.53 -2.99 7.86
N LYS A 168 -1.27 -2.67 8.18
CA LYS A 168 -0.14 -3.58 7.97
C LYS A 168 0.28 -4.27 9.27
N THR A 169 -0.31 -5.43 9.55
CA THR A 169 -0.08 -6.22 10.77
C THR A 169 0.78 -7.46 10.55
N HIS A 170 1.13 -7.78 9.30
CA HIS A 170 1.91 -8.95 8.91
C HIS A 170 3.41 -8.84 9.27
N PRO A 171 4.16 -9.97 9.37
CA PRO A 171 5.61 -9.93 9.57
C PRO A 171 6.38 -9.29 8.41
N ASP A 172 6.01 -9.62 7.18
CA ASP A 172 6.67 -9.08 5.98
C ASP A 172 5.97 -7.81 5.53
N GLN A 173 6.58 -6.67 5.82
CA GLN A 173 6.00 -5.36 5.53
C GLN A 173 5.90 -5.06 4.02
N ARG A 174 6.56 -5.84 3.15
CA ARG A 174 6.43 -5.68 1.68
C ARG A 174 5.05 -6.09 1.17
N ARG A 175 4.32 -6.94 1.90
CA ARG A 175 2.98 -7.40 1.53
C ARG A 175 1.96 -6.30 1.73
N THR A 176 0.99 -6.20 0.83
CA THR A 176 -0.21 -5.38 1.03
C THR A 176 -0.85 -5.74 2.38
N GLY A 177 -1.19 -4.72 3.17
CA GLY A 177 -1.94 -4.92 4.41
C GLY A 177 -3.39 -5.32 4.17
N TYR A 178 -4.12 -5.58 5.25
CA TYR A 178 -5.57 -5.77 5.18
C TYR A 178 -6.23 -4.45 4.77
N ARG A 179 -7.16 -4.51 3.81
CA ARG A 179 -7.88 -3.33 3.33
C ARG A 179 -9.34 -3.40 3.75
N PHE A 180 -9.85 -2.28 4.25
CA PHE A 180 -11.27 -2.11 4.60
C PHE A 180 -11.81 -0.83 3.97
N CYS A 181 -13.02 -0.92 3.45
CA CYS A 181 -13.79 0.19 2.90
C CYS A 181 -15.30 -0.03 3.01
N SER A 182 -15.73 -1.11 3.68
CA SER A 182 -17.13 -1.38 3.96
C SER A 182 -17.40 -1.28 5.46
N LYS A 183 -18.54 -0.68 5.81
CA LYS A 183 -19.07 -0.71 7.17
C LYS A 183 -19.41 -2.13 7.65
N GLU A 184 -19.64 -3.08 6.73
CA GLU A 184 -19.93 -4.48 7.11
C GLU A 184 -18.74 -5.17 7.79
N ASP A 185 -17.52 -4.69 7.55
CA ASP A 185 -16.31 -5.21 8.17
C ASP A 185 -16.10 -4.70 9.61
N ALA A 186 -17.01 -3.86 10.12
CA ALA A 186 -16.93 -3.27 11.45
C ALA A 186 -16.77 -4.33 12.54
N ASN A 187 -15.98 -4.00 13.56
CA ASN A 187 -15.55 -4.87 14.65
C ASN A 187 -14.49 -5.92 14.31
N THR A 188 -13.96 -5.93 13.07
CA THR A 188 -12.77 -6.73 12.76
C THR A 188 -11.58 -6.22 13.57
N VAL A 189 -10.92 -7.13 14.31
CA VAL A 189 -9.72 -6.84 15.10
C VAL A 189 -8.52 -7.55 14.48
N LEU A 190 -7.51 -6.78 14.11
CA LEU A 190 -6.24 -7.28 13.60
C LEU A 190 -5.16 -7.17 14.67
N LYS A 191 -4.43 -8.26 14.87
CA LYS A 191 -3.29 -8.31 15.80
C LYS A 191 -1.98 -8.33 15.03
N SER A 192 -1.08 -7.42 15.37
CA SER A 192 0.22 -7.29 14.73
C SER A 192 1.21 -8.35 15.20
N THR A 193 2.25 -8.57 14.38
CA THR A 193 3.42 -9.37 14.76
C THR A 193 4.58 -8.52 15.28
N SER A 194 4.56 -7.21 15.04
CA SER A 194 5.56 -6.20 15.46
C SER A 194 4.97 -5.20 16.44
N ASN A 195 5.82 -4.38 17.05
CA ASN A 195 5.44 -3.24 17.90
C ASN A 195 5.25 -1.93 17.10
N LEU A 196 5.21 -2.00 15.77
CA LEU A 196 4.95 -0.88 14.86
C LEU A 196 3.95 -1.34 13.79
N VAL A 197 2.83 -0.63 13.68
CA VAL A 197 1.78 -0.88 12.66
C VAL A 197 1.58 0.38 11.82
N PRO A 198 1.98 0.36 10.55
CA PRO A 198 1.54 1.35 9.59
C PRO A 198 0.05 1.20 9.28
N VAL A 199 -0.65 2.33 9.31
CA VAL A 199 -2.03 2.48 8.83
C VAL A 199 -2.02 3.53 7.72
N ILE A 200 -2.49 3.17 6.54
CA ILE A 200 -2.56 4.07 5.38
C ILE A 200 -4.02 4.25 5.00
N THR A 201 -4.58 5.43 5.26
CA THR A 201 -5.86 5.82 4.69
C THR A 201 -5.61 6.38 3.29
N TYR A 202 -6.51 6.07 2.36
CA TYR A 202 -6.38 6.53 0.99
C TYR A 202 -7.74 6.86 0.38
N ASN A 203 -7.75 7.84 -0.53
CA ASN A 203 -8.96 8.33 -1.16
C ASN A 203 -8.64 8.97 -2.53
N ARG A 204 -9.44 8.64 -3.55
CA ARG A 204 -9.39 9.29 -4.87
C ARG A 204 -10.73 9.86 -5.35
N ILE A 205 -11.76 9.91 -4.51
CA ILE A 205 -13.10 10.44 -4.84
C ILE A 205 -13.53 11.52 -3.81
N TYR A 206 -14.83 11.71 -3.58
CA TYR A 206 -15.37 12.49 -2.46
C TYR A 206 -14.72 12.11 -1.12
N ALA A 207 -14.68 13.02 -0.15
CA ALA A 207 -14.07 12.79 1.17
C ALA A 207 -14.72 11.63 1.95
N THR A 208 -13.89 10.82 2.60
CA THR A 208 -14.31 9.67 3.42
C THR A 208 -13.71 9.73 4.82
N VAL A 209 -14.45 9.25 5.82
CA VAL A 209 -14.02 9.24 7.22
C VAL A 209 -13.73 7.83 7.70
N THR A 210 -12.47 7.49 7.93
CA THR A 210 -12.09 6.20 8.53
C THR A 210 -12.12 6.29 10.05
N LYS A 211 -12.76 5.34 10.72
CA LYS A 211 -12.68 5.21 12.19
C LYS A 211 -12.06 3.88 12.59
N LEU A 212 -11.02 3.95 13.40
CA LEU A 212 -10.33 2.81 14.00
C LEU A 212 -10.22 3.00 15.50
N GLU A 213 -9.95 1.91 16.20
CA GLU A 213 -9.44 1.93 17.57
C GLU A 213 -8.15 1.10 17.63
N TYR A 214 -7.23 1.47 18.51
CA TYR A 214 -5.97 0.75 18.67
C TYR A 214 -5.52 0.68 20.12
N ARG A 215 -4.79 -0.39 20.45
CA ARG A 215 -4.13 -0.60 21.74
C ARG A 215 -2.93 -1.54 21.57
N TYR A 216 -2.05 -1.61 22.56
CA TYR A 216 -1.08 -2.70 22.65
C TYR A 216 -1.57 -3.80 23.58
N VAL A 217 -1.03 -5.01 23.36
CA VAL A 217 -1.20 -6.20 24.20
C VAL A 217 0.16 -6.83 24.52
#